data_AF-A0A0U5MNC6-F1
#
_entry.id   AF-A0A0U5MNC6-F1
#
_cell.length_a   1.000
_cell.length_b   1.000
_cell.length_c   1.000
_cell.angle_alpha   90.00
_cell.angle_beta   90.00
_cell.angle_gamma   90.00
#
_symmetry.space_group_name_H-M   'P 1'
#
loop_
_entity.id
_entity.type
_entity.pdbx_description
1 polymer ?
#
loop_
_entity_poly.entity_id
_entity_poly.type
_entity_poly.pdbx_seq_one_letter_code
_entity_poly.pdbx_strand_id
1 'polypeptide(L)'
;MRSALKAALLAAAILCPQGASAEQPMALSKGQVLYVPVYSHISHGNLDGRGKPSELLLSSMLSLRNTDLAHSITVTSARYYDTDGKLLREYLPKPLVLGPMGSSELFVEHKDKSGGSGANFVVEWKAERAVNPPVIETVNAYFFGTQSVAFTSPGRPISPNP
;
A
#
# COMPACT_ATOMS: atom_id res chain seq x y z
N MET A 1 -0.26 40.06 -61.46
CA MET A 1 0.63 38.93 -61.80
C MET A 1 0.78 38.05 -60.57
N ARG A 2 0.43 36.76 -60.70
CA ARG A 2 1.03 35.53 -60.09
C ARG A 2 1.69 35.70 -58.71
N SER A 3 1.52 34.89 -57.67
CA SER A 3 0.96 33.55 -57.47
C SER A 3 1.40 33.19 -56.04
N ALA A 4 0.52 32.80 -55.12
CA ALA A 4 0.88 31.90 -54.01
C ALA A 4 -0.39 31.39 -53.30
N LEU A 5 -1.05 30.46 -53.99
CA LEU A 5 -1.84 29.40 -53.38
C LEU A 5 -0.93 28.52 -52.50
N LYS A 6 -1.49 27.94 -51.43
CA LYS A 6 -0.96 26.91 -50.48
C LYS A 6 -0.87 27.49 -49.05
N ALA A 7 -1.49 26.95 -48.01
CA ALA A 7 -2.12 25.65 -47.83
C ALA A 7 -3.20 25.77 -46.74
N ALA A 8 -4.40 25.32 -47.04
CA ALA A 8 -5.32 24.84 -46.03
C ALA A 8 -4.86 23.42 -45.66
N LEU A 9 -4.32 23.24 -44.46
CA LEU A 9 -4.19 21.90 -43.88
C LEU A 9 -4.96 21.86 -42.57
N LEU A 10 -6.01 21.06 -42.63
CA LEU A 10 -6.91 20.60 -41.60
C LEU A 10 -6.12 20.16 -40.35
N ALA A 11 -6.16 20.92 -39.27
CA ALA A 11 -5.74 20.43 -37.95
C ALA A 11 -6.95 19.74 -37.28
N ALA A 12 -7.36 18.60 -37.81
CA ALA A 12 -8.21 17.68 -37.07
C ALA A 12 -7.30 16.95 -36.07
N ALA A 13 -7.03 17.61 -34.94
CA ALA A 13 -6.34 16.98 -33.82
C ALA A 13 -7.20 15.81 -33.33
N ILE A 14 -6.68 14.62 -33.60
CA ILE A 14 -7.19 13.32 -33.24
C ILE A 14 -7.60 13.35 -31.76
N LEU A 15 -8.91 13.28 -31.47
CA LEU A 15 -9.38 12.83 -30.18
C LEU A 15 -8.94 11.37 -30.06
N CYS A 16 -7.78 11.13 -29.46
CA CYS A 16 -7.49 9.82 -28.91
C CYS A 16 -8.53 9.59 -27.80
N PRO A 17 -9.41 8.59 -27.90
CA PRO A 17 -10.15 8.16 -26.73
C PRO A 17 -9.08 7.67 -25.76
N GLN A 18 -8.85 8.43 -24.69
CA GLN A 18 -8.09 7.93 -23.56
C GLN A 18 -8.83 6.68 -23.11
N GLY A 19 -8.23 5.51 -23.36
CA GLY A 19 -8.79 4.24 -22.94
C GLY A 19 -9.01 4.34 -21.44
N ALA A 20 -10.28 4.50 -21.04
CA ALA A 20 -10.68 4.27 -19.68
C ALA A 20 -10.35 2.80 -19.41
N SER A 21 -9.25 2.55 -18.69
CA SER A 21 -9.02 1.23 -18.11
C SER A 21 -10.21 0.97 -17.21
N ALA A 22 -11.13 0.13 -17.66
CA ALA A 22 -12.12 -0.45 -16.79
C ALA A 22 -11.34 -1.19 -15.70
N GLU A 23 -11.46 -0.73 -14.44
CA GLU A 23 -10.99 -1.50 -13.30
C GLU A 23 -11.63 -2.88 -13.42
N GLN A 24 -10.81 -3.89 -13.68
CA GLN A 24 -11.33 -5.25 -13.75
C GLN A 24 -11.94 -5.58 -12.39
N PRO A 25 -13.16 -6.15 -12.35
CA PRO A 25 -13.75 -6.60 -11.10
C PRO A 25 -12.73 -7.47 -10.36
N MET A 26 -12.37 -7.09 -9.14
CA MET A 26 -11.43 -7.87 -8.33
C MET A 26 -11.96 -9.31 -8.25
N ALA A 27 -11.20 -10.25 -8.81
CA ALA A 27 -11.58 -11.64 -8.77
C ALA A 27 -11.66 -12.13 -7.32
N LEU A 28 -12.73 -12.87 -7.00
CA LEU A 28 -12.88 -13.49 -5.69
C LEU A 28 -11.69 -14.42 -5.42
N SER A 29 -11.23 -14.47 -4.17
CA SER A 29 -10.09 -15.29 -3.77
C SER A 29 -10.38 -16.09 -2.50
N LYS A 30 -9.74 -17.25 -2.37
CA LYS A 30 -9.73 -18.04 -1.13
C LYS A 30 -8.56 -17.68 -0.21
N GLY A 31 -7.66 -16.83 -0.65
CA GLY A 31 -6.49 -16.42 0.12
C GLY A 31 -5.43 -15.76 -0.74
N GLN A 32 -4.61 -14.92 -0.13
CA GLN A 32 -3.50 -14.24 -0.78
C GLN A 32 -2.38 -14.00 0.24
N VAL A 33 -1.18 -13.75 -0.30
CA VAL A 33 -0.07 -13.14 0.43
C VAL A 33 0.05 -11.71 -0.07
N LEU A 34 0.10 -10.73 0.82
CA LEU A 34 0.21 -9.32 0.48
C LEU A 34 1.49 -8.74 1.05
N TYR A 35 2.23 -8.02 0.21
CA TYR A 35 3.29 -7.11 0.62
C TYR A 35 2.70 -5.73 0.91
N VAL A 36 2.91 -5.20 2.11
CA VAL A 36 2.33 -3.93 2.55
C VAL A 36 3.46 -3.00 3.01
N PRO A 37 3.74 -1.90 2.29
CA PRO A 37 4.79 -0.97 2.69
C PRO A 37 4.53 -0.34 4.05
N VAL A 38 5.59 -0.16 4.84
CA VAL A 38 5.58 0.52 6.15
C VAL A 38 6.73 1.51 6.18
N TYR A 39 6.49 2.72 6.66
CA TYR A 39 7.54 3.72 6.80
C TYR A 39 7.76 4.01 8.28
N SER A 40 8.89 3.57 8.86
CA SER A 40 9.34 4.08 10.17
C SER A 40 9.86 5.51 10.04
N HIS A 41 10.31 5.91 8.85
CA HIS A 41 10.64 7.30 8.51
C HIS A 41 10.54 7.55 7.01
N ILE A 42 10.43 8.82 6.64
CA ILE A 42 10.52 9.30 5.26
C ILE A 42 11.60 10.38 5.14
N SER A 43 12.23 10.44 3.97
CA SER A 43 13.17 11.51 3.63
C SER A 43 12.43 12.73 3.08
N HIS A 44 12.88 13.94 3.43
CA HIS A 44 12.29 15.19 2.95
C HIS A 44 13.32 16.33 2.92
N GLY A 45 12.94 17.46 2.30
CA GLY A 45 13.76 18.66 2.21
C GLY A 45 14.92 18.54 1.22
N ASN A 46 15.95 19.37 1.42
CA ASN A 46 17.17 19.37 0.62
C ASN A 46 18.22 18.42 1.22
N LEU A 47 19.18 18.02 0.38
CA LEU A 47 20.37 17.32 0.84
C LEU A 47 21.28 18.26 1.63
N ASP A 48 21.89 17.75 2.70
CA ASP A 48 22.91 18.45 3.45
C ASP A 48 24.27 18.45 2.72
N GLY A 49 25.30 19.05 3.33
CA GLY A 49 26.66 19.09 2.79
C GLY A 49 27.35 17.72 2.65
N ARG A 50 26.71 16.64 3.10
CA ARG A 50 27.15 15.25 2.96
C ARG A 50 26.26 14.45 2.01
N GLY A 51 25.30 15.10 1.35
CA GLY A 51 24.38 14.47 0.42
C GLY A 51 23.22 13.71 1.09
N LYS A 52 22.96 13.93 2.39
CA LYS A 52 21.90 13.24 3.13
C LYS A 52 20.64 14.12 3.24
N PRO A 53 19.43 13.61 2.94
CA PRO A 53 18.19 14.34 3.19
C PRO A 53 17.85 14.39 4.68
N SER A 54 16.93 15.28 5.05
CA SER A 54 16.32 15.24 6.40
C SER A 54 15.37 14.05 6.51
N GLU A 55 15.20 13.52 7.71
CA GLU A 55 14.32 12.37 7.99
C GLU A 55 13.22 12.77 8.97
N LEU A 56 11.99 12.37 8.66
CA LEU A 56 10.84 12.49 9.55
C LEU A 56 10.41 11.10 9.98
N LEU A 57 10.49 10.82 11.29
CA LEU A 57 10.04 9.56 11.88
C LEU A 57 8.50 9.45 11.84
N LEU A 58 7.98 8.24 11.74
CA LEU A 58 6.55 7.97 11.59
C LEU A 58 6.15 6.79 12.48
N SER A 59 4.93 6.83 13.00
CA SER A 59 4.21 5.64 13.46
C SER A 59 3.42 5.04 12.32
N SER A 60 3.20 3.73 12.34
CA SER A 60 2.43 3.05 11.30
C SER A 60 1.37 2.13 11.87
N MET A 61 0.14 2.28 11.39
CA MET A 61 -0.98 1.40 11.71
C MET A 61 -1.29 0.53 10.49
N LEU A 62 -1.05 -0.78 10.58
CA LEU A 62 -1.53 -1.74 9.60
C LEU A 62 -3.01 -2.00 9.85
N SER A 63 -3.86 -1.65 8.90
CA SER A 63 -5.30 -1.91 8.93
C SER A 63 -5.62 -3.17 8.12
N LEU A 64 -6.35 -4.10 8.74
CA LEU A 64 -6.83 -5.35 8.15
C LEU A 64 -8.36 -5.28 8.10
N ARG A 65 -8.96 -5.27 6.91
CA ARG A 65 -10.41 -5.11 6.74
C ARG A 65 -10.98 -6.19 5.84
N ASN A 66 -11.83 -7.05 6.40
CA ASN A 66 -12.65 -7.94 5.59
C ASN A 66 -13.69 -7.12 4.82
N THR A 67 -13.73 -7.26 3.50
CA THR A 67 -14.68 -6.56 2.61
C THR A 67 -15.82 -7.46 2.16
N ASP A 68 -15.83 -8.73 2.57
CA ASP A 68 -16.92 -9.64 2.27
C ASP A 68 -18.12 -9.39 3.19
N LEU A 69 -19.30 -9.33 2.59
CA LEU A 69 -20.55 -9.02 3.28
C LEU A 69 -21.14 -10.21 4.06
N ALA A 70 -20.71 -11.44 3.74
CA ALA A 70 -21.36 -12.65 4.23
C ALA A 70 -20.41 -13.67 4.86
N HIS A 71 -19.13 -13.64 4.49
CA HIS A 71 -18.16 -14.65 4.89
C HIS A 71 -17.01 -14.05 5.68
N SER A 72 -16.56 -14.79 6.68
CA SER A 72 -15.36 -14.46 7.45
C SER A 72 -14.09 -14.79 6.68
N ILE A 73 -13.00 -14.11 7.03
CA ILE A 73 -11.64 -14.47 6.63
C ILE A 73 -10.78 -14.74 7.86
N THR A 74 -9.69 -15.47 7.66
CA THR A 74 -8.69 -15.74 8.69
C THR A 74 -7.35 -15.18 8.23
N VAL A 75 -6.85 -14.16 8.90
CA VAL A 75 -5.49 -13.66 8.75
C VAL A 75 -4.56 -14.60 9.52
N THR A 76 -3.68 -15.29 8.81
CA THR A 76 -2.86 -16.36 9.38
C THR A 76 -1.50 -15.87 9.86
N SER A 77 -0.99 -14.78 9.31
CA SER A 77 0.32 -14.21 9.67
C SER A 77 0.39 -12.72 9.30
N ALA A 78 1.13 -11.94 10.09
CA ALA A 78 1.50 -10.56 9.80
C ALA A 78 2.96 -10.33 10.20
N ARG A 79 3.86 -10.71 9.30
CA ARG A 79 5.32 -10.63 9.50
C ARG A 79 5.85 -9.25 9.13
N TYR A 80 6.60 -8.64 10.03
CA TYR A 80 7.21 -7.32 9.85
C TYR A 80 8.70 -7.45 9.54
N TYR A 81 9.12 -6.88 8.41
CA TYR A 81 10.49 -6.91 7.92
C TYR A 81 11.10 -5.51 7.90
N ASP A 82 12.41 -5.43 8.11
CA ASP A 82 13.17 -4.19 7.90
C ASP A 82 13.51 -3.95 6.43
N THR A 83 14.19 -2.82 6.19
CA THR A 83 14.64 -2.36 4.87
C THR A 83 15.57 -3.35 4.18
N ASP A 84 16.31 -4.16 4.94
CA ASP A 84 17.24 -5.17 4.41
C ASP A 84 16.55 -6.53 4.19
N GLY A 85 15.24 -6.62 4.45
CA GLY A 85 14.45 -7.84 4.31
C GLY A 85 14.61 -8.82 5.46
N LYS A 86 15.15 -8.40 6.62
CA LYS A 86 15.24 -9.23 7.81
C LYS A 86 13.91 -9.20 8.57
N LEU A 87 13.43 -10.38 8.96
CA LEU A 87 12.25 -10.51 9.81
C LEU A 87 12.53 -9.93 11.20
N LEU A 88 11.78 -8.89 11.58
CA LEU A 88 11.88 -8.25 12.88
C LEU A 88 10.89 -8.83 13.89
N ARG A 89 9.64 -9.09 13.48
CA ARG A 89 8.56 -9.49 14.38
C ARG A 89 7.45 -10.23 13.63
N GLU A 90 6.84 -11.22 14.27
CA GLU A 90 5.50 -11.72 13.92
C GLU A 90 4.48 -11.03 14.82
N TYR A 91 3.56 -10.26 14.24
CA TYR A 91 2.56 -9.50 14.98
C TYR A 91 1.31 -10.32 15.30
N LEU A 92 1.09 -11.44 14.61
CA LEU A 92 0.00 -12.37 14.88
C LEU A 92 0.56 -13.69 15.44
N PRO A 93 0.73 -13.82 16.77
CA PRO A 93 1.18 -15.07 17.37
C PRO A 93 0.17 -16.22 17.22
N LYS A 94 -1.08 -15.89 16.89
CA LYS A 94 -2.16 -16.82 16.56
C LYS A 94 -2.97 -16.24 15.39
N PRO A 95 -3.58 -17.09 14.54
CA PRO A 95 -4.47 -16.63 13.48
C PRO A 95 -5.62 -15.78 14.02
N LEU A 96 -5.95 -14.72 13.29
CA LEU A 96 -7.02 -13.77 13.60
C LEU A 96 -8.18 -13.98 12.64
N VAL A 97 -9.38 -14.24 13.18
CA VAL A 97 -10.60 -14.33 12.38
C VAL A 97 -11.27 -12.96 12.31
N LEU A 98 -11.49 -12.47 11.11
CA LEU A 98 -12.31 -11.28 10.84
C LEU A 98 -13.66 -11.75 10.32
N GLY A 99 -14.73 -11.45 11.06
CA GLY A 99 -16.10 -11.68 10.61
C GLY A 99 -16.43 -10.90 9.34
N PRO A 100 -17.61 -11.11 8.72
CA PRO A 100 -18.08 -10.30 7.60
C PRO A 100 -18.00 -8.81 7.96
N MET A 101 -17.44 -8.00 7.07
CA MET A 101 -17.17 -6.57 7.29
C MET A 101 -16.33 -6.22 8.54
N GLY A 102 -15.67 -7.20 9.16
CA GLY A 102 -14.87 -7.01 10.36
C GLY A 102 -13.49 -6.42 10.07
N SER A 103 -12.93 -5.70 11.04
CA SER A 103 -11.59 -5.12 10.94
C SER A 103 -10.73 -5.36 12.19
N SER A 104 -9.43 -5.20 12.03
CA SER A 104 -8.47 -5.16 13.12
C SER A 104 -7.24 -4.35 12.71
N GLU A 105 -6.53 -3.84 13.70
CA GLU A 105 -5.35 -3.01 13.50
C GLU A 105 -4.13 -3.59 14.24
N LEU A 106 -2.96 -3.43 13.63
CA LEU A 106 -1.66 -3.68 14.25
C LEU A 106 -0.83 -2.39 14.20
N PHE A 107 -0.04 -2.12 15.24
CA PHE A 107 0.61 -0.81 15.40
C PHE A 107 2.13 -0.93 15.57
N VAL A 108 2.85 -0.17 14.74
CA VAL A 108 4.29 0.08 14.84
C VAL A 108 4.47 1.47 15.45
N GLU A 109 5.06 1.51 16.64
CA GLU A 109 5.25 2.76 17.37
C GLU A 109 6.24 3.70 16.66
N HIS A 110 6.03 5.02 16.80
CA HIS A 110 6.92 6.05 16.26
C HIS A 110 8.39 5.91 16.74
N LYS A 111 8.60 5.37 17.94
CA LYS A 111 9.94 5.14 18.50
C LYS A 111 10.66 3.95 17.87
N ASP A 112 9.93 3.08 17.16
CA ASP A 112 10.48 1.90 16.51
C ASP A 112 11.13 2.29 15.17
N LYS A 113 12.44 2.52 15.23
CA LYS A 113 13.26 2.84 14.07
C LYS A 113 13.82 1.60 13.35
N SER A 114 13.55 0.41 13.88
CA SER A 114 14.21 -0.82 13.41
C SER A 114 13.81 -1.20 11.98
N GLY A 115 12.63 -0.77 11.51
CA GLY A 115 12.17 -1.04 10.16
C GLY A 115 12.90 -0.27 9.06
N GLY A 116 13.32 0.96 9.34
CA GLY A 116 13.87 1.88 8.33
C GLY A 116 12.82 2.41 7.34
N SER A 117 13.27 2.84 6.17
CA SER A 117 12.43 3.48 5.13
C SER A 117 11.84 2.48 4.13
N GLY A 118 12.38 1.27 4.06
CA GLY A 118 11.89 0.16 3.22
C GLY A 118 11.20 -0.94 4.02
N ALA A 119 10.76 -0.66 5.25
CA ALA A 119 10.07 -1.63 6.08
C ALA A 119 8.77 -2.11 5.43
N ASN A 120 8.33 -3.31 5.78
CA ASN A 120 7.10 -3.85 5.21
C ASN A 120 6.47 -4.92 6.08
N PHE A 121 5.16 -5.12 5.90
CA PHE A 121 4.48 -6.31 6.33
C PHE A 121 4.30 -7.30 5.18
N VAL A 122 4.49 -8.58 5.47
CA VAL A 122 3.97 -9.67 4.66
C VAL A 122 2.78 -10.27 5.41
N VAL A 123 1.60 -10.06 4.87
CA VAL A 123 0.33 -10.50 5.47
C VAL A 123 -0.22 -11.66 4.68
N GLU A 124 -0.54 -12.75 5.37
CA GLU A 124 -1.19 -13.91 4.78
C GLU A 124 -2.61 -14.04 5.32
N TRP A 125 -3.55 -14.30 4.42
CA TRP A 125 -4.93 -14.58 4.81
C TRP A 125 -5.52 -15.70 3.96
N LYS A 126 -6.54 -16.35 4.52
CA LYS A 126 -7.32 -17.40 3.85
C LYS A 126 -8.80 -17.31 4.22
N ALA A 127 -9.63 -17.89 3.38
CA ALA A 127 -11.06 -18.06 3.60
C ALA A 127 -11.49 -19.46 3.17
N GLU A 128 -12.56 -19.97 3.76
CA GLU A 128 -13.11 -21.30 3.39
C GLU A 128 -13.75 -21.27 1.99
N ARG A 129 -14.21 -20.10 1.56
CA ARG A 129 -14.87 -19.85 0.28
C ARG A 129 -14.15 -18.74 -0.47
N ALA A 130 -14.42 -18.63 -1.77
CA ALA A 130 -13.94 -17.48 -2.54
C ALA A 130 -14.74 -16.25 -2.09
N VAL A 131 -14.02 -15.23 -1.60
CA VAL A 131 -14.58 -14.00 -1.02
C VAL A 131 -14.00 -12.78 -1.69
N ASN A 132 -14.58 -11.62 -1.45
CA ASN A 132 -13.94 -10.35 -1.80
C ASN A 132 -12.59 -10.25 -1.09
N PRO A 133 -11.48 -10.00 -1.79
CA PRO A 133 -10.20 -9.81 -1.13
C PRO A 133 -10.26 -8.65 -0.11
N PRO A 134 -9.67 -8.83 1.08
CA PRO A 134 -9.67 -7.80 2.10
C PRO A 134 -8.91 -6.56 1.66
N VAL A 135 -9.27 -5.42 2.23
CA VAL A 135 -8.46 -4.21 2.15
C VAL A 135 -7.43 -4.28 3.26
N ILE A 136 -6.16 -4.34 2.86
CA ILE A 136 -5.02 -4.34 3.76
C ILE A 136 -4.10 -3.20 3.34
N GLU A 137 -3.86 -2.27 4.25
CA GLU A 137 -3.06 -1.08 4.01
C GLU A 137 -2.41 -0.60 5.30
N THR A 138 -1.38 0.23 5.19
CA THR A 138 -0.85 0.95 6.34
C THR A 138 -1.27 2.40 6.31
N VAL A 139 -1.58 2.95 7.48
CA VAL A 139 -1.70 4.40 7.71
C VAL A 139 -0.41 4.83 8.41
N ASN A 140 0.42 5.60 7.72
CA ASN A 140 1.70 6.09 8.22
C ASN A 140 1.48 7.54 8.67
N ALA A 141 1.81 7.85 9.91
CA ALA A 141 1.44 9.09 10.54
C ALA A 141 2.54 9.70 11.41
N TYR A 142 2.64 11.03 11.34
CA TYR A 142 3.34 11.90 12.27
C TYR A 142 2.33 12.90 12.83
N PHE A 143 2.19 12.92 14.15
CA PHE A 143 1.36 13.89 14.88
C PHE A 143 2.13 14.39 16.11
N PHE A 144 3.08 15.30 15.92
CA PHE A 144 3.79 15.95 17.02
C PHE A 144 3.84 17.47 16.81
N GLY A 145 3.56 18.21 17.89
CA GLY A 145 3.55 19.67 17.84
C GLY A 145 2.47 20.21 16.90
N THR A 146 2.85 21.18 16.06
CA THR A 146 1.96 21.84 15.09
C THR A 146 2.01 21.24 13.68
N GLN A 147 2.83 20.21 13.47
CA GLN A 147 2.99 19.56 12.18
C GLN A 147 2.29 18.20 12.19
N SER A 148 1.56 17.93 11.11
CA SER A 148 0.95 16.63 10.88
C SER A 148 1.17 16.16 9.45
N VAL A 149 1.46 14.88 9.31
CA VAL A 149 1.54 14.18 8.02
C VAL A 149 0.87 12.83 8.22
N ALA A 150 -0.04 12.48 7.33
CA ALA A 150 -0.63 11.15 7.29
C ALA A 150 -0.84 10.73 5.84
N PHE A 151 -0.52 9.48 5.53
CA PHE A 151 -0.74 8.89 4.21
C PHE A 151 -0.95 7.40 4.32
N THR A 152 -1.65 6.82 3.35
CA THR A 152 -1.84 5.38 3.27
C THR A 152 -0.86 4.73 2.30
N SER A 153 -0.49 3.48 2.56
CA SER A 153 0.21 2.63 1.60
C SER A 153 -0.56 1.32 1.41
N PRO A 154 -1.17 1.08 0.23
CA PRO A 154 -1.97 -0.11 0.00
C PRO A 154 -1.08 -1.34 -0.14
N GLY A 155 -1.58 -2.47 0.37
CA GLY A 155 -0.98 -3.78 0.16
C GLY A 155 -1.09 -4.23 -1.29
N ARG A 156 -0.09 -4.98 -1.75
CA ARG A 156 -0.05 -5.58 -3.09
C ARG A 156 0.02 -7.10 -2.99
N PRO A 157 -0.90 -7.85 -3.62
CA PRO A 157 -0.78 -9.29 -3.70
C PRO A 157 0.54 -9.71 -4.36
N ILE A 158 1.21 -10.70 -3.78
CA ILE A 158 2.44 -11.30 -4.28
C ILE A 158 2.28 -12.81 -4.39
N SER A 159 3.02 -13.44 -5.31
CA SER A 159 3.12 -14.91 -5.33
C SER A 159 4.20 -15.35 -4.33
N PRO A 160 3.89 -16.23 -3.37
CA PRO A 160 4.90 -16.75 -2.45
C PRO A 160 5.92 -17.67 -3.12
N ASN A 161 5.58 -18.25 -4.27
CA ASN A 161 6.48 -19.04 -5.12
C ASN A 161 6.43 -18.48 -6.55
N PRO A 162 7.48 -17.78 -7.01
CA PRO A 162 7.59 -17.34 -8.41
C PRO A 162 7.86 -18.51 -9.37
#